data_AF-A0A2E6VQ06-F1
#
_entry.id   AF-A0A2E6VQ06-F1
#
_cell.length_a   1.000
_cell.length_b   1.000
_cell.length_c   1.000
_cell.angle_alpha   90.00
_cell.angle_beta   90.00
_cell.angle_gamma   90.00
#
_symmetry.space_group_name_H-M   'P 1'
#
loop_
_entity.id
_entity.type
_entity.pdbx_description
1 polymer ?
#
loop_
_entity_poly.entity_id
_entity_poly.type
_entity_poly.pdbx_seq_one_letter_code
_entity_poly.pdbx_strand_id
1 'polypeptide(L)'
;MTINNVTNRASINSANPPSTENTTENTTTSPETNTAAGLLNADGIENKPSHLKLDAQKPEVKLSPAGQKKAEAAINKFNNTLESVMNRGHKNRAMALADAARGGKQPYGPGDKLDPADVETLKTAAKDLAMDMPIGALSPGAQKKIEGALQGTSFELKDVQNKSLNELKSELGDRAEKVGKEIADGLKANKPGLYYGLGAAGAAAAGVYAYKEGSGALEKLGITPEFKSSFFGDKVNAKAKGSWEAEMKNPNLALDLNTKLKTSEHGRLAFGAKANIGGSDLANIGFKGGSGNLGYTHTLGQGNSLAANVSANFNASGEVTSGRSELKYNSDAFKLGLGAKHGEKMDVLGYDLKGNFKLSDNTSASTNLNFDRKFKFEKGTANLSHNFEANHSLNINSNFDSKGFNDISAKYIYRKNNWDVGAGVKHNFLTDRTSANISAGYNVRDNFSVGILGSTDGGSNHSLGLGLSYSF
;
A
#
# COMPACT_ATOMS: atom_id res chain seq x y z
N MET A 1 8.50 -0.35 17.26
CA MET A 1 8.79 0.91 17.98
C MET A 1 9.58 1.76 17.00
N THR A 2 8.94 2.81 16.49
CA THR A 2 9.32 3.50 15.26
C THR A 2 10.10 4.77 15.62
N ILE A 3 11.29 4.92 15.03
CA ILE A 3 12.14 6.10 15.19
C ILE A 3 11.64 7.15 14.19
N ASN A 4 11.04 8.22 14.71
CA ASN A 4 10.75 9.43 13.93
C ASN A 4 11.91 10.40 14.09
N ASN A 5 12.62 10.68 13.00
CA ASN A 5 13.57 11.78 12.92
C ASN A 5 12.81 13.11 13.01
N VAL A 6 12.81 13.73 14.20
CA VAL A 6 12.29 15.08 14.44
C VAL A 6 13.30 16.08 13.91
N THR A 7 13.03 16.62 12.71
CA THR A 7 13.66 17.87 12.27
C THR A 7 12.80 19.00 12.83
N ASN A 8 13.26 19.65 13.90
CA ASN A 8 12.58 20.80 14.49
C ASN A 8 12.57 21.97 13.49
N ARG A 9 11.42 22.22 12.85
CA ARG A 9 11.13 23.46 12.12
C ARG A 9 10.53 24.44 13.11
N ALA A 10 11.26 25.51 13.42
CA ALA A 10 10.67 26.70 14.01
C ALA A 10 9.76 27.36 12.97
N SER A 11 8.45 27.32 13.20
CA SER A 11 7.45 28.07 12.45
C SER A 11 7.48 29.54 12.89
N ILE A 12 7.78 30.45 11.96
CA ILE A 12 7.51 31.88 12.14
C ILE A 12 6.36 32.23 11.20
N ASN A 13 5.18 32.42 11.79
CA ASN A 13 4.03 33.05 11.15
C ASN A 13 4.37 34.52 10.88
N SER A 14 4.29 34.96 9.63
CA SER A 14 4.28 36.39 9.30
C SER A 14 3.00 36.71 8.56
N ALA A 15 2.29 37.69 9.11
CA ALA A 15 1.00 38.17 8.70
C ALA A 15 1.06 38.99 7.40
N ASN A 16 -0.04 38.99 6.65
CA ASN A 16 -0.27 39.84 5.49
C ASN A 16 -0.09 41.33 5.80
N PRO A 17 0.48 42.10 4.85
CA PRO A 17 0.11 43.49 4.63
C PRO A 17 -0.67 43.66 3.30
N PRO A 18 -1.40 44.78 3.15
CA PRO A 18 -2.42 44.95 2.11
C PRO A 18 -1.81 45.35 0.76
N SER A 19 -2.42 44.92 -0.35
CA SER A 19 -2.14 45.50 -1.67
C SER A 19 -3.31 46.35 -2.14
N THR A 20 -3.03 47.64 -2.25
CA THR A 20 -3.81 48.68 -2.93
C THR A 20 -3.95 48.44 -4.43
N GLU A 21 -5.09 48.86 -4.94
CA GLU A 21 -5.43 49.02 -6.36
C GLU A 21 -4.40 49.91 -7.09
N ASN A 22 -4.07 49.54 -8.33
CA ASN A 22 -3.94 50.53 -9.39
C ASN A 22 -4.16 49.93 -10.78
N THR A 23 -5.09 50.60 -11.46
CA THR A 23 -5.53 50.55 -12.85
C THR A 23 -4.38 50.86 -13.81
N THR A 24 -4.39 50.32 -15.04
CA THR A 24 -4.49 51.07 -16.34
C THR A 24 -4.10 50.20 -17.55
N GLU A 25 -5.09 50.07 -18.46
CA GLU A 25 -5.12 49.99 -19.93
C GLU A 25 -4.47 48.87 -20.78
N ASN A 26 -5.35 48.40 -21.68
CA ASN A 26 -5.17 47.58 -22.87
C ASN A 26 -4.21 48.18 -23.90
N THR A 27 -3.55 47.31 -24.67
CA THR A 27 -3.66 47.36 -26.14
C THR A 27 -3.31 46.02 -26.79
N THR A 28 -4.25 45.53 -27.60
CA THR A 28 -4.18 44.41 -28.53
C THR A 28 -3.32 44.75 -29.74
N THR A 29 -2.49 43.81 -30.20
CA THR A 29 -2.35 43.44 -31.62
C THR A 29 -1.76 42.04 -31.78
N SER A 30 -2.48 41.22 -32.54
CA SER A 30 -2.07 40.02 -33.28
C SER A 30 -2.77 40.20 -34.65
N PRO A 31 -2.32 39.65 -35.80
CA PRO A 31 -1.63 38.36 -35.94
C PRO A 31 -0.51 38.35 -37.00
N GLU A 32 0.19 37.21 -37.14
CA GLU A 32 0.30 36.54 -38.44
C GLU A 32 0.89 35.13 -38.31
N THR A 33 0.22 34.23 -39.02
CA THR A 33 0.46 32.82 -39.24
C THR A 33 1.68 32.56 -40.12
N ASN A 34 2.39 31.45 -39.88
CA ASN A 34 2.92 30.66 -40.99
C ASN A 34 2.89 29.16 -40.68
N THR A 35 2.46 28.44 -41.70
CA THR A 35 2.06 27.04 -41.77
C THR A 35 3.09 26.29 -42.60
N ALA A 36 3.52 25.11 -42.16
CA ALA A 36 3.94 23.97 -43.01
C ALA A 36 4.17 22.77 -42.07
N ALA A 37 3.25 21.80 -42.07
CA ALA A 37 3.33 20.54 -42.85
C ALA A 37 4.39 19.59 -42.27
N GLY A 38 4.11 18.35 -41.92
CA GLY A 38 2.99 17.46 -42.21
C GLY A 38 3.56 16.04 -42.20
N LEU A 39 2.77 15.06 -41.78
CA LEU A 39 2.77 13.65 -42.21
C LEU A 39 1.97 12.82 -41.21
N LEU A 40 0.73 12.51 -41.58
CA LEU A 40 0.17 11.15 -41.70
C LEU A 40 -1.37 11.26 -41.62
N ASN A 41 -1.99 11.30 -42.80
CA ASN A 41 -3.35 10.83 -43.00
C ASN A 41 -3.30 9.30 -43.10
N ALA A 42 -4.21 8.63 -42.39
CA ALA A 42 -4.76 7.36 -42.81
C ALA A 42 -6.25 7.38 -42.45
N ASP A 43 -7.05 7.11 -43.48
CA ASP A 43 -8.49 7.35 -43.56
C ASP A 43 -9.34 6.50 -42.61
N GLY A 44 -10.44 7.12 -42.17
CA GLY A 44 -11.81 6.62 -42.34
C GLY A 44 -12.17 5.23 -41.80
N ILE A 45 -12.69 5.17 -40.58
CA ILE A 45 -13.83 4.30 -40.24
C ILE A 45 -14.80 5.10 -39.36
N GLU A 46 -15.91 5.49 -39.98
CA GLU A 46 -17.11 6.01 -39.32
C GLU A 46 -17.79 4.84 -38.58
N ASN A 47 -17.93 4.92 -37.26
CA ASN A 47 -18.74 3.95 -36.50
C ASN A 47 -19.58 4.67 -35.43
N LYS A 48 -20.89 4.74 -35.71
CA LYS A 48 -21.95 5.15 -34.78
C LYS A 48 -21.93 4.26 -33.52
N PRO A 49 -22.00 4.81 -32.29
CA PRO A 49 -22.23 3.99 -31.11
C PRO A 49 -23.73 3.69 -30.97
N SER A 50 -24.07 2.40 -31.12
CA SER A 50 -25.37 1.84 -30.78
C SER A 50 -25.56 1.82 -29.26
N HIS A 51 -26.76 2.20 -28.89
CA HIS A 51 -27.36 2.32 -27.56
C HIS A 51 -27.63 0.93 -27.00
N LEU A 52 -26.86 0.52 -25.97
CA LEU A 52 -27.20 -0.59 -25.09
C LEU A 52 -27.24 -0.05 -23.66
N LYS A 53 -28.44 0.28 -23.20
CA LYS A 53 -28.73 0.48 -21.77
C LYS A 53 -28.64 -0.89 -21.10
N LEU A 54 -27.65 -1.06 -20.23
CA LEU A 54 -27.58 -2.19 -19.31
C LEU A 54 -28.24 -1.76 -18.00
N ASP A 55 -29.54 -2.03 -17.85
CA ASP A 55 -30.21 -1.95 -16.55
C ASP A 55 -29.70 -3.10 -15.66
N ALA A 56 -28.77 -2.78 -14.76
CA ALA A 56 -28.26 -3.72 -13.77
C ALA A 56 -29.05 -3.57 -12.45
N GLN A 57 -30.30 -4.05 -12.42
CA GLN A 57 -30.91 -4.45 -11.15
C GLN A 57 -30.23 -5.74 -10.71
N LYS A 58 -29.42 -5.65 -9.65
CA LYS A 58 -28.78 -6.79 -9.00
C LYS A 58 -29.81 -7.42 -8.04
N PRO A 59 -30.32 -8.64 -8.30
CA PRO A 59 -31.24 -9.28 -7.38
C PRO A 59 -30.52 -9.63 -6.07
N GLU A 60 -31.01 -9.10 -4.96
CA GLU A 60 -30.69 -9.62 -3.62
C GLU A 60 -31.23 -11.04 -3.51
N VAL A 61 -30.33 -12.02 -3.36
CA VAL A 61 -30.73 -13.40 -3.06
C VAL A 61 -31.06 -13.46 -1.57
N LYS A 62 -32.36 -13.43 -1.23
CA LYS A 62 -32.84 -13.64 0.14
C LYS A 62 -32.95 -15.15 0.40
N LEU A 63 -32.18 -15.65 1.37
CA LEU A 63 -32.34 -17.01 1.92
C LEU A 63 -33.79 -17.22 2.37
N SER A 64 -34.33 -18.41 2.11
CA SER A 64 -35.62 -18.80 2.68
C SER A 64 -35.54 -18.84 4.22
N PRO A 65 -36.66 -18.72 4.94
CA PRO A 65 -36.68 -18.88 6.40
C PRO A 65 -36.06 -20.21 6.87
N ALA A 66 -36.22 -21.27 6.07
CA ALA A 66 -35.59 -22.57 6.32
C ALA A 66 -34.06 -22.52 6.13
N GLY A 67 -33.57 -21.83 5.10
CA GLY A 67 -32.14 -21.60 4.88
C GLY A 67 -31.51 -20.74 5.99
N GLN A 68 -32.21 -19.71 6.48
CA GLN A 68 -31.75 -18.90 7.62
C GLN A 68 -31.63 -19.74 8.89
N LYS A 69 -32.66 -20.53 9.21
CA LYS A 69 -32.66 -21.43 10.38
C LYS A 69 -31.53 -22.48 10.33
N LYS A 70 -31.19 -22.98 9.13
CA LYS A 70 -30.05 -23.90 8.94
C LYS A 70 -28.70 -23.22 9.14
N ALA A 71 -28.53 -22.01 8.60
CA ALA A 71 -27.32 -21.22 8.83
C ALA A 71 -27.13 -20.95 10.33
N GLU A 72 -28.19 -20.54 11.03
CA GLU A 72 -28.19 -20.36 12.49
C GLU A 72 -27.87 -21.66 13.23
N ALA A 73 -28.43 -22.80 12.82
CA ALA A 73 -28.13 -24.09 13.44
C ALA A 73 -26.66 -24.50 13.27
N ALA A 74 -26.07 -24.29 12.08
CA ALA A 74 -24.66 -24.58 11.82
C ALA A 74 -23.74 -23.68 12.65
N ILE A 75 -24.06 -22.38 12.74
CA ILE A 75 -23.35 -21.41 13.57
C ILE A 75 -23.47 -21.78 15.06
N ASN A 76 -24.66 -22.14 15.53
CA ASN A 76 -24.91 -22.56 16.91
C ASN A 76 -24.18 -23.87 17.25
N LYS A 77 -24.13 -24.84 16.33
CA LYS A 77 -23.36 -26.08 16.50
C LYS A 77 -21.86 -25.80 16.62
N PHE A 78 -21.33 -24.90 15.79
CA PHE A 78 -19.95 -24.44 15.91
C PHE A 78 -19.69 -23.73 17.24
N ASN A 79 -20.56 -22.80 17.63
CA ASN A 79 -20.47 -22.08 18.90
C ASN A 79 -20.55 -23.01 20.13
N ASN A 80 -21.43 -24.00 20.12
CA ASN A 80 -21.55 -24.99 21.19
C ASN A 80 -20.32 -25.89 21.28
N THR A 81 -19.72 -26.24 20.13
CA THR A 81 -18.49 -27.05 20.09
C THR A 81 -17.29 -26.24 20.56
N LEU A 82 -17.22 -24.97 20.16
CA LEU A 82 -16.26 -24.00 20.65
C LEU A 82 -16.36 -23.85 22.17
N GLU A 83 -17.56 -23.60 22.68
CA GLU A 83 -17.84 -23.51 24.12
C GLU A 83 -17.49 -24.82 24.84
N SER A 84 -17.80 -25.98 24.27
CA SER A 84 -17.45 -27.30 24.81
C SER A 84 -15.94 -27.54 24.87
N VAL A 85 -15.18 -27.15 23.85
CA VAL A 85 -13.71 -27.25 23.83
C VAL A 85 -13.10 -26.31 24.86
N MET A 86 -13.58 -25.07 24.88
CA MET A 86 -13.16 -24.09 25.87
C MET A 86 -13.48 -24.60 27.29
N ASN A 87 -14.64 -25.26 27.48
CA ASN A 87 -15.08 -25.87 28.74
C ASN A 87 -14.42 -27.22 29.07
N ARG A 88 -13.77 -27.93 28.12
CA ARG A 88 -13.10 -29.23 28.35
C ARG A 88 -11.70 -29.10 28.93
N GLY A 89 -11.01 -27.98 28.66
CA GLY A 89 -9.78 -27.61 29.36
C GLY A 89 -9.94 -27.48 30.89
N HIS A 90 -11.17 -27.57 31.41
CA HIS A 90 -11.53 -27.37 32.82
C HIS A 90 -11.52 -28.63 33.71
N LYS A 91 -10.83 -29.72 33.35
CA LYS A 91 -10.62 -30.82 34.31
C LYS A 91 -9.86 -30.39 35.58
N ASN A 92 -9.26 -29.19 35.59
CA ASN A 92 -8.65 -28.56 36.76
C ASN A 92 -9.51 -27.45 37.40
N ARG A 93 -10.85 -27.50 37.30
CA ARG A 93 -11.75 -26.43 37.80
C ARG A 93 -11.62 -26.16 39.30
N ALA A 94 -11.36 -27.16 40.15
CA ALA A 94 -11.27 -26.94 41.60
C ALA A 94 -10.03 -26.12 41.99
N MET A 95 -8.88 -26.38 41.36
CA MET A 95 -7.64 -25.62 41.62
C MET A 95 -7.63 -24.28 40.88
N ALA A 96 -8.10 -24.22 39.62
CA ALA A 96 -8.10 -22.98 38.85
C ALA A 96 -9.13 -21.94 39.35
N LEU A 97 -10.30 -22.36 39.85
CA LEU A 97 -11.22 -21.43 40.54
C LEU A 97 -10.69 -21.03 41.92
N ALA A 98 -9.97 -21.90 42.63
CA ALA A 98 -9.35 -21.58 43.91
C ALA A 98 -8.19 -20.57 43.75
N ASP A 99 -7.41 -20.66 42.67
CA ASP A 99 -6.35 -19.70 42.34
C ASP A 99 -6.90 -18.40 41.75
N ALA A 100 -7.96 -18.45 40.93
CA ALA A 100 -8.64 -17.25 40.43
C ALA A 100 -9.34 -16.46 41.55
N ALA A 101 -9.91 -17.14 42.55
CA ALA A 101 -10.49 -16.52 43.74
C ALA A 101 -9.43 -15.90 44.68
N ARG A 102 -8.16 -16.33 44.59
CA ARG A 102 -7.04 -15.80 45.38
C ARG A 102 -6.20 -14.75 44.66
N GLY A 103 -6.36 -14.54 43.35
CA GLY A 103 -5.48 -13.63 42.59
C GLY A 103 -5.96 -13.11 41.23
N GLY A 104 -7.23 -13.29 40.86
CA GLY A 104 -7.84 -12.61 39.71
C GLY A 104 -7.31 -13.00 38.31
N LYS A 105 -6.57 -14.10 38.17
CA LYS A 105 -6.08 -14.55 36.85
C LYS A 105 -7.11 -15.41 36.13
N GLN A 106 -7.29 -15.12 34.84
CA GLN A 106 -8.13 -15.88 33.92
C GLN A 106 -7.56 -17.30 33.70
N PRO A 107 -8.42 -18.29 33.38
CA PRO A 107 -8.06 -19.71 33.31
C PRO A 107 -7.12 -20.09 32.16
N TYR A 108 -6.82 -19.16 31.24
CA TYR A 108 -5.75 -19.30 30.26
C TYR A 108 -4.78 -18.12 30.44
N GLY A 109 -3.51 -18.44 30.68
CA GLY A 109 -2.43 -17.48 30.69
C GLY A 109 -1.88 -17.22 29.28
N PRO A 110 -1.19 -16.08 29.07
CA PRO A 110 -0.39 -15.88 27.86
C PRO A 110 0.61 -17.02 27.69
N GLY A 111 0.51 -17.78 26.60
CA GLY A 111 1.42 -18.89 26.26
C GLY A 111 0.87 -20.30 26.43
N ASP A 112 -0.32 -20.46 27.01
CA ASP A 112 -0.96 -21.78 27.14
C ASP A 112 -1.43 -22.28 25.76
N LYS A 113 -0.98 -23.48 25.39
CA LYS A 113 -1.36 -24.14 24.13
C LYS A 113 -2.61 -24.97 24.35
N LEU A 114 -3.55 -24.89 23.42
CA LEU A 114 -4.65 -25.85 23.34
C LEU A 114 -4.10 -27.27 23.18
N ASP A 115 -4.75 -28.23 23.79
CA ASP A 115 -4.44 -29.64 23.57
C ASP A 115 -4.63 -29.96 22.07
N PRO A 116 -3.75 -30.76 21.45
CA PRO A 116 -3.92 -31.20 20.07
C PRO A 116 -5.31 -31.79 19.76
N ALA A 117 -5.92 -32.49 20.72
CA ALA A 117 -7.28 -33.04 20.57
C ALA A 117 -8.35 -31.93 20.51
N ASP A 118 -8.15 -30.84 21.25
CA ASP A 118 -9.02 -29.66 21.20
C ASP A 118 -8.84 -28.91 19.87
N VAL A 119 -7.60 -28.78 19.39
CA VAL A 119 -7.30 -28.22 18.07
C VAL A 119 -7.98 -29.03 16.96
N GLU A 120 -7.91 -30.37 17.01
CA GLU A 120 -8.58 -31.22 16.03
C GLU A 120 -10.11 -31.18 16.16
N THR A 121 -10.64 -31.05 17.37
CA THR A 121 -12.08 -30.85 17.58
C THR A 121 -12.54 -29.54 16.92
N LEU A 122 -11.76 -28.47 17.04
CA LEU A 122 -12.08 -27.15 16.47
C LEU A 122 -11.92 -27.12 14.94
N LYS A 123 -10.91 -27.78 14.38
CA LYS A 123 -10.80 -27.98 12.93
C LYS A 123 -11.98 -28.76 12.38
N THR A 124 -12.40 -29.80 13.09
CA THR A 124 -13.59 -30.60 12.73
C THR A 124 -14.84 -29.75 12.81
N ALA A 125 -15.00 -28.91 13.84
CA ALA A 125 -16.13 -28.00 13.96
C ALA A 125 -16.16 -26.94 12.84
N ALA A 126 -15.02 -26.37 12.46
CA ALA A 126 -14.92 -25.40 11.37
C ALA A 126 -15.23 -26.04 10.01
N LYS A 127 -14.78 -27.28 9.81
CA LYS A 127 -15.15 -28.10 8.65
C LYS A 127 -16.65 -28.37 8.64
N ASP A 128 -17.22 -28.77 9.76
CA ASP A 128 -18.66 -29.01 9.91
C ASP A 128 -19.47 -27.74 9.64
N LEU A 129 -19.05 -26.58 10.14
CA LEU A 129 -19.70 -25.29 9.84
C LEU A 129 -19.72 -25.01 8.34
N ALA A 130 -18.58 -25.22 7.66
CA ALA A 130 -18.50 -25.04 6.22
C ALA A 130 -19.36 -26.05 5.45
N MET A 131 -19.51 -27.28 5.95
CA MET A 131 -20.28 -28.34 5.32
C MET A 131 -21.79 -28.26 5.60
N ASP A 132 -22.17 -27.72 6.76
CA ASP A 132 -23.55 -27.57 7.22
C ASP A 132 -24.18 -26.22 6.82
N MET A 133 -23.36 -25.23 6.43
CA MET A 133 -23.83 -23.95 5.90
C MET A 133 -24.60 -24.13 4.58
N PRO A 134 -25.82 -23.57 4.45
CA PRO A 134 -26.56 -23.61 3.20
C PRO A 134 -25.85 -22.78 2.13
N ILE A 135 -25.89 -23.25 0.88
CA ILE A 135 -25.16 -22.63 -0.23
C ILE A 135 -25.58 -21.18 -0.44
N GLY A 136 -26.85 -20.85 -0.23
CA GLY A 136 -27.41 -19.50 -0.31
C GLY A 136 -26.84 -18.53 0.73
N ALA A 137 -26.22 -19.03 1.80
CA ALA A 137 -25.51 -18.22 2.80
C ALA A 137 -24.05 -17.98 2.41
N LEU A 138 -23.54 -18.66 1.38
CA LEU A 138 -22.21 -18.43 0.84
C LEU A 138 -22.20 -17.21 -0.07
N SER A 139 -21.03 -16.63 -0.32
CA SER A 139 -20.92 -15.50 -1.26
C SER A 139 -21.43 -15.87 -2.67
N PRO A 140 -21.98 -14.92 -3.45
CA PRO A 140 -22.52 -15.20 -4.80
C PRO A 140 -21.54 -15.88 -5.76
N GLY A 141 -20.23 -15.64 -5.61
CA GLY A 141 -19.21 -16.30 -6.42
C GLY A 141 -18.97 -17.77 -6.04
N ALA A 142 -19.17 -18.13 -4.77
CA ALA A 142 -19.14 -19.52 -4.32
C ALA A 142 -20.42 -20.25 -4.76
N GLN A 143 -21.58 -19.61 -4.62
CA GLN A 143 -22.87 -20.12 -5.12
C GLN A 143 -22.80 -20.51 -6.59
N LYS A 144 -22.38 -19.59 -7.47
CA LYS A 144 -22.27 -19.85 -8.91
C LYS A 144 -21.33 -20.99 -9.28
N LYS A 145 -20.27 -21.24 -8.50
CA LYS A 145 -19.36 -22.36 -8.75
C LYS A 145 -19.94 -23.69 -8.33
N ILE A 146 -20.68 -23.70 -7.23
CA ILE A 146 -21.39 -24.89 -6.76
C ILE A 146 -22.52 -25.21 -7.74
N GLU A 147 -23.30 -24.22 -8.14
CA GLU A 147 -24.31 -24.35 -9.18
C GLU A 147 -23.69 -24.84 -10.51
N GLY A 148 -22.54 -24.28 -10.91
CA GLY A 148 -21.81 -24.72 -12.11
C GLY A 148 -21.27 -26.15 -12.04
N ALA A 149 -20.78 -26.58 -10.88
CA ALA A 149 -20.35 -27.97 -10.66
C ALA A 149 -21.55 -28.95 -10.67
N LEU A 150 -22.74 -28.47 -10.29
CA LEU A 150 -23.99 -29.23 -10.30
C LEU A 150 -24.69 -29.23 -11.67
N GLN A 151 -24.43 -28.25 -12.54
CA GLN A 151 -25.01 -28.13 -13.89
C GLN A 151 -24.65 -29.29 -14.85
N GLY A 152 -23.70 -30.15 -14.49
CA GLY A 152 -23.39 -31.41 -15.20
C GLY A 152 -24.03 -32.66 -14.60
N THR A 153 -24.88 -32.52 -13.58
CA THR A 153 -25.55 -33.64 -12.90
C THR A 153 -27.04 -33.64 -13.21
N SER A 154 -27.68 -34.81 -13.28
CA SER A 154 -29.13 -34.98 -13.48
C SER A 154 -29.96 -34.54 -12.25
N PHE A 155 -29.43 -33.61 -11.47
CA PHE A 155 -29.97 -33.11 -10.23
C PHE A 155 -30.77 -31.83 -10.52
N GLU A 156 -32.04 -31.77 -10.11
CA GLU A 156 -32.83 -30.55 -10.27
C GLU A 156 -32.26 -29.45 -9.37
N LEU A 157 -31.82 -28.33 -9.97
CA LEU A 157 -31.26 -27.15 -9.28
C LEU A 157 -32.26 -26.43 -8.36
N LYS A 158 -33.49 -26.94 -8.21
CA LYS A 158 -34.48 -26.37 -7.29
C LYS A 158 -33.97 -26.51 -5.86
N ASP A 159 -33.99 -25.40 -5.13
CA ASP A 159 -33.61 -25.30 -3.72
C ASP A 159 -32.15 -25.58 -3.35
N VAL A 160 -31.21 -25.62 -4.31
CA VAL A 160 -29.77 -25.79 -4.02
C VAL A 160 -29.26 -24.73 -3.05
N GLN A 161 -29.78 -23.50 -3.12
CA GLN A 161 -29.43 -22.41 -2.21
C GLN A 161 -29.85 -22.67 -0.75
N ASN A 162 -30.82 -23.56 -0.52
CA ASN A 162 -31.28 -23.95 0.82
C ASN A 162 -30.64 -25.26 1.32
N LYS A 163 -29.82 -25.91 0.49
CA LYS A 163 -29.11 -27.15 0.83
C LYS A 163 -27.69 -26.85 1.31
N SER A 164 -27.24 -27.60 2.32
CA SER A 164 -25.84 -27.60 2.75
C SER A 164 -24.99 -28.53 1.89
N LEU A 165 -23.66 -28.41 1.98
CA LEU A 165 -22.76 -29.33 1.29
C LEU A 165 -22.88 -30.77 1.83
N ASN A 166 -23.26 -30.94 3.09
CA ASN A 166 -23.54 -32.25 3.68
C ASN A 166 -24.83 -32.88 3.15
N GLU A 167 -25.89 -32.08 2.93
CA GLU A 167 -27.13 -32.58 2.30
C GLU A 167 -26.88 -32.95 0.84
N LEU A 168 -26.12 -32.11 0.12
CA LEU A 168 -25.65 -32.47 -1.22
C LEU A 168 -24.77 -33.72 -1.20
N LYS A 169 -24.00 -33.96 -0.14
CA LYS A 169 -23.20 -35.17 0.01
C LYS A 169 -24.03 -36.43 0.19
N SER A 170 -25.09 -36.37 1.00
CA SER A 170 -26.02 -37.51 1.13
C SER A 170 -26.77 -37.82 -0.16
N GLU A 171 -27.04 -36.81 -0.99
CA GLU A 171 -27.78 -36.98 -2.24
C GLU A 171 -26.89 -37.29 -3.46
N LEU A 172 -25.61 -36.90 -3.44
CA LEU A 172 -24.66 -37.07 -4.56
C LEU A 172 -23.59 -38.15 -4.31
N GLY A 173 -23.50 -38.72 -3.10
CA GLY A 173 -22.53 -39.77 -2.75
C GLY A 173 -21.07 -39.34 -2.95
N ASP A 174 -20.24 -40.21 -3.53
CA ASP A 174 -18.80 -39.98 -3.80
C ASP A 174 -18.54 -38.73 -4.68
N ARG A 175 -19.54 -38.25 -5.40
CA ARG A 175 -19.43 -37.05 -6.25
C ARG A 175 -19.37 -35.76 -5.44
N ALA A 176 -19.88 -35.74 -4.20
CA ALA A 176 -19.77 -34.58 -3.33
C ALA A 176 -18.37 -34.41 -2.71
N GLU A 177 -17.58 -35.47 -2.61
CA GLU A 177 -16.16 -35.34 -2.26
C GLU A 177 -15.40 -34.61 -3.38
N LYS A 178 -15.77 -34.88 -4.64
CA LYS A 178 -15.24 -34.16 -5.81
C LYS A 178 -15.68 -32.70 -5.82
N VAL A 179 -16.96 -32.40 -5.55
CA VAL A 179 -17.46 -31.03 -5.40
C VAL A 179 -16.81 -30.31 -4.22
N GLY A 180 -16.64 -30.97 -3.07
CA GLY A 180 -15.94 -30.43 -1.90
C GLY A 180 -14.46 -30.14 -2.17
N LYS A 181 -13.77 -31.02 -2.92
CA LYS A 181 -12.42 -30.75 -3.43
C LYS A 181 -12.41 -29.61 -4.44
N GLU A 182 -13.32 -29.55 -5.39
CA GLU A 182 -13.40 -28.46 -6.38
C GLU A 182 -13.79 -27.11 -5.76
N ILE A 183 -14.54 -27.11 -4.65
CA ILE A 183 -14.84 -25.93 -3.84
C ILE A 183 -13.61 -25.53 -3.03
N ALA A 184 -12.94 -26.46 -2.36
CA ALA A 184 -11.73 -26.18 -1.59
C ALA A 184 -10.58 -25.72 -2.50
N ASP A 185 -10.36 -26.42 -3.61
CA ASP A 185 -9.41 -26.07 -4.67
C ASP A 185 -9.87 -24.81 -5.41
N GLY A 186 -11.17 -24.58 -5.57
CA GLY A 186 -11.74 -23.38 -6.17
C GLY A 186 -11.62 -22.14 -5.27
N LEU A 187 -11.80 -22.28 -3.96
CA LEU A 187 -11.55 -21.26 -2.95
C LEU A 187 -10.05 -21.00 -2.82
N LYS A 188 -9.22 -22.04 -2.78
CA LYS A 188 -7.76 -21.95 -2.78
C LYS A 188 -7.21 -21.32 -4.06
N ALA A 189 -7.78 -21.63 -5.23
CA ALA A 189 -7.32 -21.13 -6.53
C ALA A 189 -7.88 -19.75 -6.89
N ASN A 190 -9.07 -19.38 -6.41
CA ASN A 190 -9.75 -18.15 -6.86
C ASN A 190 -10.01 -17.11 -5.76
N LYS A 191 -10.02 -17.53 -4.49
CA LYS A 191 -10.21 -16.66 -3.31
C LYS A 191 -9.26 -17.09 -2.17
N PRO A 192 -7.93 -17.24 -2.40
CA PRO A 192 -7.01 -17.75 -1.40
C PRO A 192 -7.06 -16.94 -0.09
N GLY A 193 -7.24 -15.61 -0.17
CA GLY A 193 -7.39 -14.76 1.02
C GLY A 193 -8.64 -15.05 1.87
N LEU A 194 -9.73 -15.55 1.29
CA LEU A 194 -10.93 -15.96 2.05
C LEU A 194 -10.78 -17.37 2.61
N TYR A 195 -10.20 -18.30 1.84
CA TYR A 195 -9.89 -19.66 2.30
C TYR A 195 -8.91 -19.65 3.48
N TYR A 196 -7.81 -18.89 3.34
CA TYR A 196 -6.81 -18.73 4.39
C TYR A 196 -7.22 -17.68 5.44
N GLY A 197 -8.10 -16.73 5.13
CA GLY A 197 -8.69 -15.80 6.11
C GLY A 197 -9.70 -16.49 7.04
N LEU A 198 -10.50 -17.42 6.51
CA LEU A 198 -11.33 -18.34 7.31
C LEU A 198 -10.45 -19.37 8.05
N GLY A 199 -9.34 -19.82 7.45
CA GLY A 199 -8.33 -20.63 8.12
C GLY A 199 -7.61 -19.92 9.27
N ALA A 200 -7.35 -18.61 9.15
CA ALA A 200 -6.74 -17.78 10.18
C ALA A 200 -7.69 -17.46 11.35
N ALA A 201 -9.01 -17.48 11.11
CA ALA A 201 -10.03 -17.46 12.16
C ALA A 201 -10.14 -18.80 12.92
N GLY A 202 -9.50 -19.88 12.43
CA GLY A 202 -9.58 -21.24 12.96
C GLY A 202 -8.68 -21.58 14.15
N ALA A 203 -8.22 -20.59 14.94
CA ALA A 203 -7.50 -20.83 16.20
C ALA A 203 -8.41 -20.47 17.39
N ALA A 204 -9.13 -21.45 17.93
CA ALA A 204 -10.38 -21.18 18.63
C ALA A 204 -10.32 -20.81 20.13
N ALA A 205 -9.15 -20.53 20.72
CA ALA A 205 -9.09 -19.68 21.92
C ALA A 205 -8.90 -18.20 21.55
N ALA A 206 -8.22 -17.97 20.43
CA ALA A 206 -7.96 -16.67 19.86
C ALA A 206 -9.20 -16.12 19.14
N GLY A 207 -10.11 -16.95 18.65
CA GLY A 207 -11.33 -16.52 17.94
C GLY A 207 -12.30 -15.68 18.77
N VAL A 208 -12.59 -16.06 20.02
CA VAL A 208 -13.49 -15.27 20.90
C VAL A 208 -12.79 -14.00 21.38
N TYR A 209 -11.51 -14.10 21.74
CA TYR A 209 -10.70 -12.96 22.15
C TYR A 209 -10.52 -11.96 20.99
N ALA A 210 -10.25 -12.45 19.78
CA ALA A 210 -10.16 -11.63 18.57
C ALA A 210 -11.51 -11.10 18.10
N TYR A 211 -12.60 -11.83 18.34
CA TYR A 211 -13.92 -11.28 18.13
C TYR A 211 -14.15 -10.14 19.13
N LYS A 212 -13.89 -10.31 20.42
CA LYS A 212 -14.16 -9.28 21.44
C LYS A 212 -13.21 -8.08 21.40
N GLU A 213 -11.94 -8.28 21.10
CA GLU A 213 -10.88 -7.27 21.22
C GLU A 213 -10.28 -6.87 19.85
N GLY A 214 -10.72 -7.52 18.78
CA GLY A 214 -10.22 -7.30 17.43
C GLY A 214 -8.90 -8.03 17.12
N SER A 215 -8.43 -7.86 15.88
CA SER A 215 -7.17 -8.47 15.41
C SER A 215 -5.93 -7.93 16.11
N GLY A 216 -5.97 -6.71 16.66
CA GLY A 216 -4.84 -6.15 17.43
C GLY A 216 -4.54 -6.94 18.70
N ALA A 217 -5.54 -7.60 19.26
CA ALA A 217 -5.38 -8.48 20.41
C ALA A 217 -4.65 -9.78 20.04
N LEU A 218 -4.88 -10.30 18.83
CA LEU A 218 -4.08 -11.40 18.27
C LEU A 218 -2.62 -11.03 18.08
N GLU A 219 -2.35 -9.81 17.56
CA GLU A 219 -0.97 -9.34 17.39
C GLU A 219 -0.23 -9.23 18.73
N LYS A 220 -0.90 -8.81 19.81
CA LYS A 220 -0.35 -8.81 21.18
C LYS A 220 -0.05 -10.22 21.70
N LEU A 221 -0.76 -11.23 21.21
CA LEU A 221 -0.50 -12.65 21.50
C LEU A 221 0.54 -13.26 20.54
N GLY A 222 1.18 -12.45 19.68
CA GLY A 222 2.16 -12.90 18.69
C GLY A 222 1.55 -13.55 17.45
N ILE A 223 0.23 -13.54 17.31
CA ILE A 223 -0.50 -14.12 16.18
C ILE A 223 -0.84 -12.99 15.21
N THR A 224 -0.03 -12.83 14.16
CA THR A 224 -0.38 -11.87 13.09
C THR A 224 -1.37 -12.54 12.13
N PRO A 225 -2.55 -11.96 11.85
CA PRO A 225 -3.51 -12.45 10.85
C PRO A 225 -3.00 -12.18 9.42
N GLU A 226 -1.85 -12.75 9.11
CA GLU A 226 -1.13 -12.56 7.87
C GLU A 226 -0.79 -13.92 7.26
N PHE A 227 -1.29 -14.16 6.05
CA PHE A 227 -0.93 -15.29 5.23
C PHE A 227 0.11 -14.85 4.19
N LYS A 228 1.23 -15.56 4.12
CA LYS A 228 2.22 -15.41 3.04
C LYS A 228 2.34 -16.73 2.33
N SER A 229 2.30 -16.70 1.00
CA SER A 229 2.60 -17.86 0.16
C SER A 229 3.47 -17.44 -1.00
N SER A 230 4.49 -18.25 -1.25
CA SER A 230 5.32 -18.17 -2.44
C SER A 230 4.92 -19.27 -3.41
N PHE A 231 4.87 -18.94 -4.70
CA PHE A 231 4.61 -19.88 -5.78
C PHE A 231 5.72 -19.81 -6.82
N PHE A 232 5.92 -20.92 -7.56
CA PHE A 232 6.88 -21.04 -8.66
C PHE A 232 8.34 -20.75 -8.26
N GLY A 233 8.76 -21.20 -7.08
CA GLY A 233 10.10 -20.95 -6.55
C GLY A 233 10.34 -19.48 -6.25
N ASP A 234 9.47 -18.89 -5.41
CA ASP A 234 9.52 -17.49 -4.95
C ASP A 234 9.35 -16.40 -6.03
N LYS A 235 8.99 -16.79 -7.26
CA LYS A 235 8.73 -15.85 -8.36
C LYS A 235 7.43 -15.08 -8.18
N VAL A 236 6.44 -15.68 -7.52
CA VAL A 236 5.17 -15.03 -7.18
C VAL A 236 5.00 -15.10 -5.67
N ASN A 237 4.87 -13.94 -5.04
CA ASN A 237 4.64 -13.80 -3.61
C ASN A 237 3.26 -13.21 -3.42
N ALA A 238 2.37 -13.96 -2.77
CA ALA A 238 1.07 -13.48 -2.35
C ALA A 238 1.09 -13.29 -0.83
N LYS A 239 0.67 -12.13 -0.38
CA LYS A 239 0.47 -11.79 1.02
C LYS A 239 -0.97 -11.32 1.20
N ALA A 240 -1.65 -11.86 2.20
CA ALA A 240 -2.96 -11.41 2.62
C ALA A 240 -2.89 -11.07 4.11
N LYS A 241 -3.22 -9.84 4.48
CA LYS A 241 -3.29 -9.40 5.88
C LYS A 241 -4.72 -8.99 6.21
N GLY A 242 -5.35 -9.69 7.15
CA GLY A 242 -6.64 -9.31 7.71
C GLY A 242 -6.45 -8.37 8.91
N SER A 243 -7.41 -7.49 9.15
CA SER A 243 -7.51 -6.71 10.37
C SER A 243 -8.98 -6.39 10.65
N TRP A 244 -9.38 -6.37 11.91
CA TRP A 244 -10.73 -6.02 12.33
C TRP A 244 -10.70 -5.51 13.78
N GLU A 245 -11.69 -4.73 14.15
CA GLU A 245 -11.90 -4.27 15.52
C GLU A 245 -12.80 -5.25 16.30
N ALA A 246 -13.03 -4.93 17.57
CA ALA A 246 -14.00 -5.62 18.40
C ALA A 246 -15.35 -5.82 17.68
N GLU A 247 -15.92 -6.99 17.88
CA GLU A 247 -17.16 -7.49 17.29
C GLU A 247 -17.15 -7.51 15.76
N MET A 248 -15.97 -7.69 15.15
CA MET A 248 -15.77 -7.63 13.69
C MET A 248 -16.17 -6.29 13.06
N LYS A 249 -16.06 -5.20 13.83
CA LYS A 249 -16.21 -3.84 13.29
C LYS A 249 -15.02 -3.50 12.40
N ASN A 250 -15.26 -2.66 11.41
CA ASN A 250 -14.25 -2.19 10.47
C ASN A 250 -13.37 -3.30 9.87
N PRO A 251 -13.95 -4.41 9.35
CA PRO A 251 -13.17 -5.50 8.79
C PRO A 251 -12.40 -4.98 7.57
N ASN A 252 -11.13 -5.34 7.47
CA ASN A 252 -10.24 -4.97 6.39
C ASN A 252 -9.33 -6.15 6.02
N LEU A 253 -9.11 -6.34 4.72
CA LEU A 253 -8.29 -7.35 4.12
C LEU A 253 -7.42 -6.67 3.07
N ALA A 254 -6.12 -6.59 3.35
CA ALA A 254 -5.11 -6.13 2.42
C ALA A 254 -4.52 -7.34 1.68
N LEU A 255 -4.69 -7.37 0.37
CA LEU A 255 -4.06 -8.34 -0.53
C LEU A 255 -2.89 -7.66 -1.22
N ASP A 256 -1.76 -8.35 -1.29
CA ASP A 256 -0.54 -7.89 -1.95
C ASP A 256 0.04 -9.05 -2.76
N LEU A 257 0.10 -8.87 -4.07
CA LEU A 257 0.65 -9.83 -5.02
C LEU A 257 1.87 -9.20 -5.66
N ASN A 258 3.03 -9.82 -5.54
CA ASN A 258 4.26 -9.37 -6.19
C ASN A 258 4.89 -10.51 -6.98
N THR A 259 5.17 -10.26 -8.24
CA THR A 259 5.74 -11.21 -9.18
C THR A 259 7.01 -10.65 -9.78
N LYS A 260 8.07 -11.46 -9.83
CA LYS A 260 9.32 -11.15 -10.55
C LYS A 260 9.67 -12.34 -11.45
N LEU A 261 9.63 -12.12 -12.75
CA LEU A 261 9.91 -13.12 -13.77
C LEU A 261 11.18 -12.72 -14.52
N LYS A 262 12.16 -13.62 -14.53
CA LYS A 262 13.28 -13.52 -15.46
C LYS A 262 12.76 -13.94 -16.84
N THR A 263 12.74 -13.01 -17.81
CA THR A 263 12.26 -13.27 -19.18
C THR A 263 13.39 -13.69 -20.11
N SER A 264 14.61 -13.25 -19.82
CA SER A 264 15.85 -13.68 -20.48
C SER A 264 17.03 -13.53 -19.53
N GLU A 265 18.25 -13.80 -19.98
CA GLU A 265 19.46 -13.54 -19.19
C GLU A 265 19.53 -12.09 -18.68
N HIS A 266 19.12 -11.16 -19.54
CA HIS A 266 19.20 -9.72 -19.32
C HIS A 266 17.85 -9.07 -19.00
N GLY A 267 16.73 -9.75 -19.27
CA GLY A 267 15.37 -9.25 -19.12
C GLY A 267 14.69 -9.71 -17.82
N ARG A 268 14.04 -8.77 -17.13
CA ARG A 268 13.23 -9.01 -15.95
C ARG A 268 11.90 -8.27 -16.07
N LEU A 269 10.81 -9.00 -15.90
CA LEU A 269 9.45 -8.46 -15.78
C LEU A 269 9.04 -8.51 -14.31
N ALA A 270 8.47 -7.44 -13.80
CA ALA A 270 7.91 -7.36 -12.46
C ALA A 270 6.46 -6.88 -12.54
N PHE A 271 5.58 -7.56 -11.83
CA PHE A 271 4.19 -7.16 -11.68
C PHE A 271 3.85 -7.11 -10.20
N GLY A 272 3.18 -6.05 -9.77
CA GLY A 272 2.68 -5.91 -8.42
C GLY A 272 1.22 -5.47 -8.45
N ALA A 273 0.42 -6.01 -7.53
CA ALA A 273 -0.95 -5.58 -7.34
C ALA A 273 -1.29 -5.60 -5.86
N LYS A 274 -1.90 -4.52 -5.38
CA LYS A 274 -2.43 -4.40 -4.03
C LYS A 274 -3.91 -4.11 -4.09
N ALA A 275 -4.68 -4.75 -3.23
CA ALA A 275 -6.11 -4.52 -3.10
C ALA A 275 -6.47 -4.43 -1.62
N ASN A 276 -7.23 -3.40 -1.26
CA ASN A 276 -7.81 -3.26 0.07
C ASN A 276 -9.30 -3.53 -0.04
N ILE A 277 -9.78 -4.46 0.78
CA ILE A 277 -11.18 -4.86 0.85
C ILE A 277 -11.62 -4.63 2.28
N GLY A 278 -12.68 -3.87 2.52
CA GLY A 278 -13.16 -3.64 3.86
C GLY A 278 -14.52 -2.99 3.91
N GLY A 279 -15.05 -2.83 5.12
CA GLY A 279 -16.39 -2.30 5.38
C GLY A 279 -16.48 -1.67 6.77
N SER A 280 -17.61 -1.07 7.11
CA SER A 280 -17.93 -0.71 8.51
C SER A 280 -18.20 -1.96 9.36
N ASP A 281 -18.68 -3.01 8.72
CA ASP A 281 -19.07 -4.29 9.29
C ASP A 281 -18.99 -5.37 8.18
N LEU A 282 -19.27 -6.63 8.56
CA LEU A 282 -19.23 -7.77 7.64
C LEU A 282 -20.25 -7.69 6.50
N ALA A 283 -21.40 -7.06 6.71
CA ALA A 283 -22.44 -6.92 5.68
C ALA A 283 -22.05 -5.88 4.62
N ASN A 284 -21.24 -4.89 5.02
CA ASN A 284 -20.81 -3.76 4.19
C ASN A 284 -19.37 -3.91 3.66
N ILE A 285 -18.85 -5.12 3.54
CA ILE A 285 -17.53 -5.36 2.95
C ILE A 285 -17.56 -5.10 1.44
N GLY A 286 -16.71 -4.19 1.00
CA GLY A 286 -16.50 -3.87 -0.41
C GLY A 286 -15.04 -3.64 -0.74
N PHE A 287 -14.76 -3.50 -2.03
CA PHE A 287 -13.46 -3.00 -2.48
C PHE A 287 -13.30 -1.55 -2.03
N LYS A 288 -12.17 -1.22 -1.40
CA LYS A 288 -11.86 0.13 -0.91
C LYS A 288 -10.84 0.85 -1.80
N GLY A 289 -10.22 0.13 -2.72
CA GLY A 289 -9.21 0.64 -3.62
C GLY A 289 -7.99 -0.26 -3.68
N GLY A 290 -7.04 0.12 -4.51
CA GLY A 290 -5.85 -0.69 -4.74
C GLY A 290 -4.81 0.04 -5.55
N SER A 291 -3.74 -0.67 -5.88
CA SER A 291 -2.73 -0.21 -6.81
C SER A 291 -2.19 -1.35 -7.65
N GLY A 292 -1.72 -1.04 -8.84
CA GLY A 292 -1.06 -1.97 -9.73
C GLY A 292 0.22 -1.37 -10.26
N ASN A 293 1.23 -2.19 -10.49
CA ASN A 293 2.44 -1.80 -11.19
C ASN A 293 2.89 -2.90 -12.15
N LEU A 294 3.38 -2.50 -13.31
CA LEU A 294 4.04 -3.33 -14.29
C LEU A 294 5.38 -2.69 -14.62
N GLY A 295 6.46 -3.43 -14.44
CA GLY A 295 7.82 -2.97 -14.68
C GLY A 295 8.56 -3.97 -15.55
N TYR A 296 9.29 -3.47 -16.54
CA TYR A 296 10.27 -4.24 -17.29
C TYR A 296 11.65 -3.63 -17.09
N THR A 297 12.68 -4.45 -16.94
CA THR A 297 14.07 -4.02 -16.87
C THR A 297 14.91 -4.91 -17.77
N HIS A 298 15.70 -4.30 -18.63
CA HIS A 298 16.65 -4.95 -19.52
C HIS A 298 18.07 -4.49 -19.20
N THR A 299 18.97 -5.42 -18.94
CA THR A 299 20.39 -5.16 -18.66
C THR A 299 21.15 -5.11 -19.98
N LEU A 300 21.86 -4.03 -20.26
CA LEU A 300 22.57 -3.84 -21.53
C LEU A 300 24.05 -4.29 -21.45
N GLY A 301 24.53 -4.65 -20.25
CA GLY A 301 25.93 -5.00 -19.96
C GLY A 301 26.65 -3.89 -19.16
N GLN A 302 27.77 -4.23 -18.50
CA GLN A 302 28.62 -3.30 -17.72
C GLN A 302 27.83 -2.35 -16.79
N GLY A 303 26.91 -2.90 -15.97
CA GLY A 303 26.10 -2.09 -15.04
C GLY A 303 24.96 -1.28 -15.69
N ASN A 304 24.87 -1.25 -17.02
CA ASN A 304 23.86 -0.48 -17.73
C ASN A 304 22.50 -1.20 -17.78
N SER A 305 21.41 -0.45 -17.65
CA SER A 305 20.06 -0.98 -17.78
C SER A 305 19.06 0.04 -18.31
N LEU A 306 18.08 -0.47 -19.05
CA LEU A 306 16.87 0.24 -19.43
C LEU A 306 15.70 -0.32 -18.60
N ALA A 307 14.86 0.53 -18.04
CA ALA A 307 13.66 0.13 -17.33
C ALA A 307 12.44 0.93 -17.79
N ALA A 308 11.31 0.26 -17.93
CA ALA A 308 10.01 0.86 -18.20
C ALA A 308 9.06 0.46 -17.08
N ASN A 309 8.36 1.40 -16.47
CA ASN A 309 7.42 1.13 -15.38
C ASN A 309 6.12 1.88 -15.62
N VAL A 310 5.00 1.20 -15.41
CA VAL A 310 3.66 1.78 -15.38
C VAL A 310 3.02 1.41 -14.06
N SER A 311 2.35 2.36 -13.43
CA SER A 311 1.63 2.15 -12.18
C SER A 311 0.32 2.92 -12.18
N ALA A 312 -0.67 2.39 -11.47
CA ALA A 312 -1.99 3.00 -11.32
C ALA A 312 -2.53 2.74 -9.91
N ASN A 313 -3.31 3.68 -9.39
CA ASN A 313 -4.07 3.57 -8.17
C ASN A 313 -5.57 3.60 -8.49
N PHE A 314 -6.35 2.84 -7.74
CA PHE A 314 -7.78 2.64 -7.96
C PHE A 314 -8.59 3.03 -6.72
N ASN A 315 -9.75 3.66 -6.93
CA ASN A 315 -10.71 3.93 -5.85
C ASN A 315 -11.60 2.71 -5.54
N ALA A 316 -12.52 2.87 -4.59
CA ALA A 316 -13.49 1.84 -4.21
C ALA A 316 -14.41 1.37 -5.36
N SER A 317 -14.66 2.23 -6.35
CA SER A 317 -15.43 1.91 -7.56
C SER A 317 -14.60 1.17 -8.62
N GLY A 318 -13.29 1.01 -8.40
CA GLY A 318 -12.36 0.40 -9.36
C GLY A 318 -11.86 1.37 -10.43
N GLU A 319 -12.18 2.66 -10.33
CA GLU A 319 -11.73 3.68 -11.27
C GLU A 319 -10.30 4.11 -10.95
N VAL A 320 -9.51 4.38 -11.99
CA VAL A 320 -8.16 4.91 -11.84
C VAL A 320 -8.24 6.34 -11.30
N THR A 321 -7.56 6.61 -10.19
CA THR A 321 -7.46 7.94 -9.57
C THR A 321 -6.14 8.64 -9.88
N SER A 322 -5.08 7.86 -10.09
CA SER A 322 -3.76 8.37 -10.44
C SER A 322 -2.90 7.27 -11.03
N GLY A 323 -1.84 7.65 -11.71
CA GLY A 323 -0.85 6.71 -12.22
C GLY A 323 0.47 7.37 -12.55
N ARG A 324 1.45 6.54 -12.91
CA ARG A 324 2.75 6.99 -13.40
C ARG A 324 3.27 6.03 -14.45
N SER A 325 3.70 6.59 -15.57
CA SER A 325 4.50 5.88 -16.57
C SER A 325 5.93 6.44 -16.53
N GLU A 326 6.94 5.59 -16.64
CA GLU A 326 8.33 6.01 -16.51
C GLU A 326 9.27 5.16 -17.34
N LEU A 327 10.16 5.81 -18.09
CA LEU A 327 11.30 5.22 -18.76
C LEU A 327 12.56 5.67 -18.04
N LYS A 328 13.45 4.74 -17.72
CA LYS A 328 14.70 4.99 -17.02
C LYS A 328 15.85 4.33 -17.74
N TYR A 329 16.92 5.07 -17.95
CA TYR A 329 18.23 4.54 -18.30
C TYR A 329 19.15 4.69 -17.10
N ASN A 330 19.83 3.62 -16.70
CA ASN A 330 20.84 3.65 -15.66
C ASN A 330 22.17 3.17 -16.23
N SER A 331 23.23 3.91 -15.95
CA SER A 331 24.63 3.51 -16.11
C SER A 331 25.41 3.88 -14.85
N ASP A 332 26.67 3.46 -14.81
CA ASP A 332 27.60 3.85 -13.75
C ASP A 332 27.95 5.34 -13.81
N ALA A 333 27.93 5.93 -15.01
CA ALA A 333 28.23 7.34 -15.23
C ALA A 333 27.00 8.24 -15.04
N PHE A 334 25.79 7.79 -15.39
CA PHE A 334 24.59 8.61 -15.28
C PHE A 334 23.28 7.82 -15.21
N LYS A 335 22.24 8.45 -14.70
CA LYS A 335 20.87 7.94 -14.66
C LYS A 335 19.94 8.98 -15.25
N LEU A 336 19.17 8.61 -16.27
CA LEU A 336 18.14 9.45 -16.87
C LEU A 336 16.78 8.81 -16.64
N GLY A 337 15.78 9.63 -16.33
CA GLY A 337 14.41 9.19 -16.14
C GLY A 337 13.43 10.15 -16.80
N LEU A 338 12.54 9.62 -17.63
CA LEU A 338 11.42 10.33 -18.23
C LEU A 338 10.13 9.78 -17.62
N GLY A 339 9.35 10.62 -16.95
CA GLY A 339 8.11 10.26 -16.29
C GLY A 339 6.90 11.01 -16.85
N ALA A 340 5.75 10.35 -16.89
CA ALA A 340 4.44 10.98 -17.06
C ALA A 340 3.61 10.70 -15.80
N LYS A 341 2.98 11.74 -15.26
CA LYS A 341 2.03 11.64 -14.15
C LYS A 341 0.62 11.61 -14.72
N HIS A 342 -0.16 10.64 -14.29
CA HIS A 342 -1.53 10.44 -14.73
C HIS A 342 -2.51 10.75 -13.59
N GLY A 343 -3.64 11.35 -13.92
CA GLY A 343 -4.76 11.61 -13.03
C GLY A 343 -5.86 10.57 -13.20
N GLU A 344 -7.09 11.01 -12.97
CA GLU A 344 -8.28 10.19 -13.22
C GLU A 344 -8.34 9.74 -14.68
N LYS A 345 -8.85 8.52 -14.91
CA LYS A 345 -9.00 7.94 -16.26
C LYS A 345 -7.70 7.89 -17.08
N MET A 346 -6.54 7.93 -16.42
CA MET A 346 -5.21 7.95 -17.03
C MET A 346 -4.87 9.23 -17.84
N ASP A 347 -5.61 10.32 -17.65
CA ASP A 347 -5.30 11.61 -18.27
C ASP A 347 -3.92 12.10 -17.82
N VAL A 348 -3.11 12.59 -18.77
CA VAL A 348 -1.77 13.10 -18.45
C VAL A 348 -1.88 14.47 -17.78
N LEU A 349 -1.36 14.57 -16.56
CA LEU A 349 -1.32 15.80 -15.77
C LEU A 349 -0.03 16.59 -16.02
N GLY A 350 1.06 15.89 -16.33
CA GLY A 350 2.35 16.50 -16.59
C GLY A 350 3.47 15.48 -16.70
N TYR A 351 4.66 15.97 -16.99
CA TYR A 351 5.85 15.16 -17.24
C TYR A 351 6.97 15.56 -16.29
N ASP A 352 7.91 14.65 -16.07
CA ASP A 352 9.18 14.96 -15.42
C ASP A 352 10.37 14.35 -16.16
N LEU A 353 11.46 15.11 -16.21
CA LEU A 353 12.77 14.64 -16.66
C LEU A 353 13.74 14.72 -15.48
N LYS A 354 14.33 13.58 -15.12
CA LYS A 354 15.30 13.45 -14.03
C LYS A 354 16.63 13.02 -14.58
N GLY A 355 17.70 13.68 -14.15
CA GLY A 355 19.07 13.33 -14.46
C GLY A 355 19.90 13.21 -13.19
N ASN A 356 20.78 12.22 -13.12
CA ASN A 356 21.85 12.12 -12.13
C ASN A 356 23.12 11.76 -12.88
N PHE A 357 24.20 12.50 -12.68
CA PHE A 357 25.43 12.39 -13.44
C PHE A 357 26.58 12.29 -12.45
N LYS A 358 27.36 11.23 -12.53
CA LYS A 358 28.67 11.10 -11.89
C LYS A 358 29.68 11.75 -12.83
N LEU A 359 30.12 12.96 -12.48
CA LEU A 359 31.08 13.72 -13.28
C LEU A 359 32.53 13.26 -12.98
N SER A 360 32.79 12.87 -11.73
CA SER A 360 34.00 12.20 -11.27
C SER A 360 33.71 11.37 -10.02
N ASP A 361 34.71 10.69 -9.42
CA ASP A 361 34.52 9.93 -8.17
C ASP A 361 34.01 10.76 -7.00
N ASN A 362 34.34 12.05 -7.03
CA ASN A 362 34.01 12.99 -5.98
C ASN A 362 32.96 14.01 -6.38
N THR A 363 32.50 14.01 -7.64
CA THR A 363 31.59 15.03 -8.17
C THR A 363 30.36 14.40 -8.80
N SER A 364 29.20 14.86 -8.37
CA SER A 364 27.92 14.46 -8.98
C SER A 364 27.03 15.67 -9.22
N ALA A 365 26.28 15.65 -10.31
CA ALA A 365 25.22 16.60 -10.59
C ALA A 365 23.87 15.86 -10.68
N SER A 366 22.79 16.52 -10.29
CA SER A 366 21.43 16.00 -10.52
C SER A 366 20.49 17.10 -10.94
N THR A 367 19.45 16.73 -11.69
CA THR A 367 18.40 17.65 -12.12
C THR A 367 17.04 16.96 -12.10
N ASN A 368 16.00 17.73 -11.84
CA ASN A 368 14.62 17.31 -11.93
C ASN A 368 13.79 18.44 -12.53
N LEU A 369 13.34 18.25 -13.76
CA LEU A 369 12.53 19.21 -14.51
C LEU A 369 11.09 18.71 -14.56
N ASN A 370 10.12 19.58 -14.34
CA ASN A 370 8.70 19.29 -14.42
C ASN A 370 8.08 20.12 -15.55
N PHE A 371 7.16 19.50 -16.27
CA PHE A 371 6.44 20.07 -17.39
C PHE A 371 4.94 19.84 -17.20
N ASP A 372 4.13 20.78 -17.70
CA ASP A 372 2.67 20.65 -17.73
C ASP A 372 2.23 19.58 -18.75
N ARG A 373 0.91 19.33 -18.83
CA ARG A 373 0.34 18.37 -19.81
C ARG A 373 0.59 18.71 -21.29
N LYS A 374 0.95 19.97 -21.60
CA LYS A 374 1.31 20.46 -22.94
C LYS A 374 2.83 20.47 -23.15
N PHE A 375 3.59 19.85 -22.24
CA PHE A 375 5.05 19.81 -22.25
C PHE A 375 5.71 21.19 -22.11
N LYS A 376 5.01 22.18 -21.53
CA LYS A 376 5.61 23.46 -21.17
C LYS A 376 6.34 23.33 -19.85
N PHE A 377 7.57 23.83 -19.80
CA PHE A 377 8.38 23.80 -18.58
C PHE A 377 7.71 24.62 -17.46
N GLU A 378 7.55 23.99 -16.29
CA GLU A 378 6.95 24.64 -15.11
C GLU A 378 8.01 24.99 -14.08
N LYS A 379 8.84 24.01 -13.69
CA LYS A 379 9.85 24.20 -12.64
C LYS A 379 10.92 23.13 -12.69
N GLY A 380 12.11 23.49 -12.25
CA GLY A 380 13.29 22.65 -12.22
C GLY A 380 14.06 22.79 -10.92
N THR A 381 14.76 21.72 -10.55
CA THR A 381 15.82 21.77 -9.55
C THR A 381 17.12 21.27 -10.17
N ALA A 382 18.23 21.85 -9.76
CA ALA A 382 19.57 21.34 -10.05
C ALA A 382 20.37 21.25 -8.76
N ASN A 383 21.19 20.22 -8.63
CA ASN A 383 22.13 20.06 -7.54
C ASN A 383 23.50 19.68 -8.10
N LEU A 384 24.55 20.24 -7.52
CA LEU A 384 25.93 19.85 -7.73
C LEU A 384 26.53 19.53 -6.37
N SER A 385 27.09 18.34 -6.21
CA SER A 385 27.79 17.90 -5.01
C SER A 385 29.23 17.57 -5.37
N HIS A 386 30.18 18.08 -4.58
CA HIS A 386 31.60 17.84 -4.75
C HIS A 386 32.26 17.56 -3.41
N ASN A 387 33.05 16.49 -3.32
CA ASN A 387 33.84 16.12 -2.16
C ASN A 387 35.34 16.37 -2.46
N PHE A 388 35.92 17.45 -1.94
CA PHE A 388 37.31 17.80 -2.27
C PHE A 388 38.31 16.76 -1.71
N GLU A 389 38.10 16.31 -0.48
CA GLU A 389 38.90 15.31 0.25
C GLU A 389 37.97 14.53 1.21
N ALA A 390 38.49 13.56 1.97
CA ALA A 390 37.69 12.71 2.88
C ALA A 390 36.79 13.49 3.87
N ASN A 391 37.14 14.76 4.14
CA ASN A 391 36.55 15.56 5.20
C ASN A 391 35.81 16.79 4.69
N HIS A 392 35.79 17.06 3.38
CA HIS A 392 35.30 18.32 2.81
C HIS A 392 34.22 18.06 1.76
N SER A 393 33.06 18.72 1.90
CA SER A 393 31.98 18.62 0.91
C SER A 393 31.36 19.98 0.60
N LEU A 394 31.04 20.21 -0.67
CA LEU A 394 30.30 21.37 -1.17
C LEU A 394 29.06 20.89 -1.90
N ASN A 395 27.92 21.48 -1.57
CA ASN A 395 26.64 21.20 -2.20
C ASN A 395 26.03 22.51 -2.69
N ILE A 396 25.85 22.64 -3.99
CA ILE A 396 25.15 23.75 -4.63
C ILE A 396 23.78 23.26 -5.06
N ASN A 397 22.73 24.00 -4.72
CA ASN A 397 21.36 23.67 -5.10
C ASN A 397 20.72 24.90 -5.73
N SER A 398 19.99 24.72 -6.83
CA SER A 398 19.19 25.75 -7.46
C SER A 398 17.77 25.26 -7.70
N ASN A 399 16.82 26.16 -7.49
CA ASN A 399 15.43 26.01 -7.90
C ASN A 399 15.13 27.10 -8.93
N PHE A 400 14.47 26.73 -10.02
CA PHE A 400 14.18 27.65 -11.12
C PHE A 400 12.85 27.28 -11.79
N ASP A 401 12.27 28.23 -12.50
CA ASP A 401 11.07 28.04 -13.32
C ASP A 401 11.20 28.78 -14.65
N SER A 402 10.10 28.88 -15.40
CA SER A 402 10.09 29.53 -16.72
C SER A 402 10.51 31.00 -16.69
N LYS A 403 10.51 31.65 -15.52
CA LYS A 403 10.89 33.06 -15.33
C LYS A 403 12.35 33.23 -14.91
N GLY A 404 13.04 32.16 -14.52
CA GLY A 404 14.44 32.21 -14.09
C GLY A 404 14.68 31.47 -12.77
N PHE A 405 15.76 31.83 -12.07
CA PHE A 405 16.06 31.26 -10.75
C PHE A 405 15.09 31.79 -9.70
N ASN A 406 14.58 30.89 -8.87
CA ASN A 406 13.84 31.22 -7.66
C ASN A 406 14.81 31.36 -6.49
N ASP A 407 15.72 30.41 -6.36
CA ASP A 407 16.82 30.49 -5.41
C ASP A 407 18.04 29.69 -5.83
N ILE A 408 19.19 30.10 -5.33
CA ILE A 408 20.45 29.35 -5.36
C ILE A 408 21.05 29.29 -3.97
N SER A 409 21.58 28.15 -3.59
CA SER A 409 22.28 27.97 -2.33
C SER A 409 23.56 27.17 -2.51
N ALA A 410 24.56 27.47 -1.69
CA ALA A 410 25.79 26.72 -1.58
C ALA A 410 26.01 26.40 -0.10
N LYS A 411 26.26 25.13 0.21
CA LYS A 411 26.59 24.66 1.56
C LYS A 411 27.91 23.93 1.52
N TYR A 412 28.86 24.40 2.31
CA TYR A 412 30.13 23.76 2.55
C TYR A 412 30.13 23.12 3.93
N ILE A 413 30.69 21.91 4.04
CA ILE A 413 30.83 21.19 5.30
C ILE A 413 32.24 20.59 5.38
N TYR A 414 32.88 20.81 6.52
CA TYR A 414 34.14 20.21 6.92
C TYR A 414 33.92 19.34 8.16
N ARG A 415 34.32 18.07 8.11
CA ARG A 415 34.24 17.13 9.22
C ARG A 415 35.60 16.50 9.48
N LYS A 416 36.15 16.69 10.67
CA LYS A 416 37.40 16.01 11.05
C LYS A 416 37.37 15.67 12.53
N ASN A 417 37.69 14.41 12.84
CA ASN A 417 37.59 13.88 14.19
C ASN A 417 36.18 14.13 14.76
N ASN A 418 36.10 14.80 15.90
CA ASN A 418 34.85 15.14 16.58
C ASN A 418 34.25 16.47 16.12
N TRP A 419 34.85 17.18 15.16
CA TRP A 419 34.36 18.48 14.69
C TRP A 419 33.52 18.37 13.41
N ASP A 420 32.41 19.13 13.37
CA ASP A 420 31.60 19.41 12.17
C ASP A 420 31.47 20.93 12.03
N VAL A 421 32.09 21.51 11.01
CA VAL A 421 32.02 22.94 10.70
C VAL A 421 31.33 23.11 9.37
N GLY A 422 30.30 23.96 9.33
CA GLY A 422 29.49 24.21 8.16
C GLY A 422 29.37 25.69 7.87
N ALA A 423 29.31 26.04 6.59
CA ALA A 423 28.91 27.37 6.16
C ALA A 423 27.95 27.25 4.99
N GLY A 424 26.97 28.14 4.93
CA GLY A 424 25.97 28.13 3.88
C GLY A 424 25.58 29.53 3.46
N VAL A 425 25.34 29.71 2.17
CA VAL A 425 24.73 30.92 1.60
C VAL A 425 23.52 30.51 0.76
N LYS A 426 22.46 31.29 0.80
CA LYS A 426 21.28 31.15 -0.05
C LYS A 426 20.84 32.52 -0.51
N HIS A 427 20.68 32.70 -1.81
CA HIS A 427 20.02 33.87 -2.38
C HIS A 427 18.65 33.48 -2.95
N ASN A 428 17.61 34.20 -2.54
CA ASN A 428 16.25 34.08 -3.05
C ASN A 428 15.96 35.26 -3.96
N PHE A 429 15.85 34.98 -5.26
CA PHE A 429 15.63 35.98 -6.31
C PHE A 429 14.19 36.51 -6.32
N LEU A 430 13.22 35.78 -5.75
CA LEU A 430 11.83 36.24 -5.66
C LEU A 430 11.66 37.35 -4.62
N THR A 431 12.47 37.30 -3.56
CA THR A 431 12.46 38.31 -2.49
C THR A 431 13.65 39.26 -2.54
N ASP A 432 14.59 39.03 -3.47
CA ASP A 432 15.91 39.64 -3.53
C ASP A 432 16.64 39.65 -2.18
N ARG A 433 16.70 38.47 -1.54
CA ARG A 433 17.31 38.33 -0.19
C ARG A 433 18.40 37.28 -0.17
N THR A 434 19.52 37.64 0.44
CA THR A 434 20.63 36.73 0.72
C THR A 434 20.67 36.39 2.19
N SER A 435 20.64 35.10 2.49
CA SER A 435 20.89 34.59 3.84
C SER A 435 22.20 33.82 3.88
N ALA A 436 22.90 33.92 5.00
CA ALA A 436 24.14 33.20 5.26
C ALA A 436 24.11 32.58 6.65
N ASN A 437 24.74 31.43 6.81
CA ASN A 437 24.93 30.78 8.09
C ASN A 437 26.33 30.20 8.22
N ILE A 438 26.78 30.11 9.46
CA ILE A 438 27.99 29.40 9.86
C ILE A 438 27.67 28.61 11.12
N SER A 439 28.10 27.36 11.16
CA SER A 439 27.92 26.48 12.30
C SER A 439 29.22 25.78 12.65
N ALA A 440 29.44 25.54 13.93
CA ALA A 440 30.49 24.66 14.41
C ALA A 440 29.93 23.75 15.50
N GLY A 441 30.17 22.46 15.39
CA GLY A 441 29.75 21.45 16.34
C GLY A 441 30.92 20.55 16.76
N TYR A 442 30.85 20.08 18.00
CA TYR A 442 31.81 19.13 18.56
C TYR A 442 31.07 17.95 19.21
N ASN A 443 31.33 16.76 18.69
CA ASN A 443 30.88 15.50 19.25
C ASN A 443 31.77 15.15 20.44
N VAL A 444 31.31 15.43 21.65
CA VAL A 444 32.07 15.12 22.87
C VAL A 444 32.18 13.61 23.03
N ARG A 445 31.10 12.89 22.71
CA ARG A 445 30.96 11.42 22.70
C ARG A 445 29.92 11.01 21.66
N ASP A 446 29.82 9.71 21.35
CA ASP A 446 28.88 9.17 20.35
C ASP A 446 27.42 9.59 20.56
N ASN A 447 27.05 9.88 21.80
CA ASN A 447 25.68 10.24 22.18
C ASN A 447 25.55 11.66 22.72
N PHE A 448 26.60 12.48 22.71
CA PHE A 448 26.57 13.85 23.21
C PHE A 448 27.35 14.80 22.31
N SER A 449 26.67 15.84 21.82
CA SER A 449 27.26 16.87 20.97
C SER A 449 26.86 18.27 21.41
N VAL A 450 27.75 19.23 21.16
CA VAL A 450 27.56 20.65 21.41
C VAL A 450 27.74 21.41 20.11
N GLY A 451 27.03 22.51 19.92
CA GLY A 451 27.20 23.32 18.70
C GLY A 451 26.74 24.75 18.82
N ILE A 452 27.29 25.58 17.94
CA ILE A 452 26.95 26.98 17.73
C ILE A 452 26.51 27.18 16.28
N LEU A 453 25.52 28.04 16.08
CA LEU A 453 25.00 28.44 14.78
C LEU A 453 24.83 29.95 14.77
N GLY A 454 25.54 30.65 13.89
CA GLY A 454 25.24 32.03 13.51
C GLY A 454 24.49 32.04 12.19
N SER A 455 23.43 32.85 12.08
CA SER A 455 22.79 33.10 10.79
C SER A 455 22.37 34.55 10.63
N THR A 456 22.38 35.01 9.39
CA THR A 456 21.96 36.35 8.97
C THR A 456 21.08 36.24 7.74
N ASP A 457 20.09 37.11 7.65
CA ASP A 457 19.30 37.36 6.44
C ASP A 457 19.46 38.82 6.02
N GLY A 458 19.51 39.10 4.72
CA GLY A 458 19.73 40.43 4.15
C GLY A 458 18.66 41.47 4.53
N GLY A 459 17.57 41.03 5.17
CA GLY A 459 16.57 41.89 5.81
C GLY A 459 16.85 42.28 7.26
N SER A 460 18.12 42.27 7.70
CA SER A 460 18.57 42.68 9.05
C SER A 460 18.23 41.74 10.21
N ASN A 461 17.81 40.51 9.91
CA ASN A 461 17.59 39.50 10.94
C ASN A 461 18.89 38.74 11.19
N HIS A 462 19.38 38.84 12.42
CA HIS A 462 20.53 38.07 12.91
C HIS A 462 20.07 37.13 14.01
N SER A 463 20.54 35.89 13.99
CA SER A 463 20.30 34.96 15.09
C SER A 463 21.57 34.20 15.43
N LEU A 464 21.74 33.97 16.72
CA LEU A 464 22.78 33.14 17.29
C LEU A 464 22.12 32.04 18.11
N GLY A 465 22.42 30.78 17.79
CA GLY A 465 21.93 29.61 18.48
C GLY A 465 23.08 28.84 19.13
N LEU A 466 22.84 28.36 20.34
CA LEU A 466 23.68 27.38 21.02
C LEU A 466 22.82 26.14 21.26
N GLY A 467 23.35 24.96 20.93
CA GLY A 467 22.63 23.71 21.02
C GLY A 467 23.45 22.62 21.70
N LEU A 468 22.78 21.81 22.50
CA LEU A 468 23.29 20.57 23.06
C LEU A 468 22.35 19.46 22.58
N SER A 469 22.90 18.35 22.09
CA SER A 469 22.12 17.18 21.69
C SER A 469 22.62 15.96 22.43
N TYR A 470 21.69 15.23 23.05
CA TYR A 470 21.94 13.98 23.76
C TYR A 470 20.98 12.90 23.24
N SER A 471 21.53 11.78 22.77
CA SER A 471 20.74 10.62 22.34
C SER A 471 20.80 9.53 23.41
N PHE A 472 19.64 9.00 23.79
CA PHE A 472 19.52 7.92 24.78
C PHE A 472 19.16 6.58 24.14
#